data_AF-A0A4R1BJX4-F1
#
_entry.id   AF-A0A4R1BJX4-F1
#
_cell.length_a   1.000
_cell.length_b   1.000
_cell.length_c   1.000
_cell.angle_alpha   90.00
_cell.angle_beta   90.00
_cell.angle_gamma   90.00
#
_symmetry.space_group_name_H-M   'P 1'
#
loop_
_entity.id
_entity.type
_entity.pdbx_description
1 polymer ?
#
loop_
_entity_poly.entity_id
_entity_poly.type
_entity_poly.pdbx_seq_one_letter_code
_entity_poly.pdbx_strand_id
1 'polypeptide(L)'
;MISIRHLTTALILTASLGAAAQKTSKEQLPAGFSPATTTLLVEHIPEKTTPKSSENSGYDAWTYYFMRKNGDEMEKYLQKNYPYKYQLATQKEIYTDSAYNDAKTYRYALVATLIPVDNYMKYMQNGQWKMTNNQPIFQYYIFDRVEKITYAPLSKGSSLVMWAFKQGVRKASKAE
;
A
#
# COMPACT_ATOMS: atom_id res chain seq x y z
N MET A 1 -15.01 22.38 -44.29
CA MET A 1 -15.73 21.79 -43.15
C MET A 1 -14.70 21.27 -42.16
N ILE A 2 -14.64 21.88 -40.98
CA ILE A 2 -13.69 21.56 -39.91
C ILE A 2 -14.36 20.53 -39.01
N SER A 3 -13.79 19.33 -38.87
CA SER A 3 -14.27 18.31 -37.93
C SER A 3 -13.22 18.10 -36.85
N ILE A 4 -13.40 18.80 -35.73
CA ILE A 4 -12.61 18.68 -34.51
C ILE A 4 -13.13 17.46 -33.75
N ARG A 5 -12.40 16.35 -33.81
CA ARG A 5 -12.66 15.17 -32.97
C ARG A 5 -12.30 15.51 -31.53
N HIS A 6 -13.32 15.58 -30.68
CA HIS A 6 -13.19 15.69 -29.24
C HIS A 6 -12.54 14.41 -28.68
N LEU A 7 -11.38 14.56 -28.05
CA LEU A 7 -10.79 13.57 -27.16
C LEU A 7 -11.49 13.73 -25.79
N THR A 8 -12.46 12.86 -25.53
CA THR A 8 -13.08 12.72 -24.21
C THR A 8 -12.11 11.98 -23.28
N THR A 9 -11.46 12.72 -22.40
CA THR A 9 -10.73 12.18 -21.25
C THR A 9 -11.70 11.40 -20.37
N ALA A 10 -11.55 10.07 -20.33
CA ALA A 10 -12.29 9.22 -19.41
C ALA A 10 -11.76 9.42 -17.99
N LEU A 11 -12.53 10.17 -17.19
CA LEU A 11 -12.36 10.33 -15.76
C LEU A 11 -12.82 9.03 -15.08
N ILE A 12 -11.88 8.23 -14.56
CA ILE A 12 -12.20 7.04 -13.76
C ILE A 12 -12.52 7.51 -12.34
N LEU A 13 -13.80 7.43 -11.97
CA LEU A 13 -14.33 7.64 -10.64
C LEU A 13 -14.27 6.30 -9.86
N THR A 14 -13.48 6.23 -8.79
CA THR A 14 -13.62 5.21 -7.74
C THR A 14 -14.18 5.86 -6.48
N ALA A 15 -15.38 5.44 -6.08
CA ALA A 15 -16.03 5.76 -4.82
C ALA A 15 -15.27 5.13 -3.63
N SER A 16 -15.28 5.61 -2.38
CA SER A 16 -15.65 6.90 -1.80
C SER A 16 -15.18 6.86 -0.34
N LEU A 17 -14.01 7.42 -0.06
CA LEU A 17 -13.57 7.95 1.24
C LEU A 17 -12.70 9.16 0.89
N GLY A 18 -13.32 10.33 0.74
CA GLY A 18 -12.65 11.62 0.56
C GLY A 18 -11.50 11.64 -0.45
N ALA A 19 -11.80 11.45 -1.74
CA ALA A 19 -10.81 11.50 -2.83
C ALA A 19 -10.31 12.93 -3.09
N ALA A 20 -9.55 13.50 -2.14
CA ALA A 20 -8.51 14.44 -2.52
C ALA A 20 -7.54 13.65 -3.43
N ALA A 21 -7.19 14.19 -4.60
CA ALA A 21 -6.25 13.54 -5.51
C ALA A 21 -4.96 13.20 -4.75
N GLN A 22 -4.76 11.91 -4.45
CA GLN A 22 -3.62 11.44 -3.66
C GLN A 22 -2.37 11.70 -4.50
N LYS A 23 -1.52 12.61 -4.01
CA LYS A 23 -0.28 12.97 -4.71
C LYS A 23 0.63 11.74 -4.74
N THR A 24 1.27 11.50 -5.87
CA THR A 24 2.22 10.38 -6.02
C THR A 24 3.61 10.90 -6.33
N SER A 25 4.64 10.26 -5.76
CA SER A 25 6.05 10.55 -6.05
C SER A 25 6.69 9.41 -6.85
N LYS A 26 7.69 9.75 -7.66
CA LYS A 26 8.56 8.76 -8.33
C LYS A 26 9.64 8.20 -7.40
N GLU A 27 9.92 8.90 -6.30
CA GLU A 27 10.88 8.47 -5.29
C GLU A 27 10.27 7.38 -4.42
N GLN A 28 11.08 6.40 -3.99
CA GLN A 28 10.60 5.33 -3.11
C GLN A 28 10.51 5.76 -1.64
N LEU A 29 11.29 6.76 -1.25
CA LEU A 29 11.40 7.29 0.10
C LEU A 29 11.35 8.82 0.05
N PRO A 30 10.69 9.47 1.01
CA PRO A 30 10.79 10.91 1.22
C PRO A 30 12.23 11.32 1.51
N ALA A 31 12.68 12.46 0.99
CA ALA A 31 14.01 13.01 1.31
C ALA A 31 14.23 13.24 2.82
N GLY A 32 13.16 13.49 3.58
CA GLY A 32 13.19 13.66 5.04
C GLY A 32 12.82 12.40 5.83
N PHE A 33 12.78 11.23 5.21
CA PHE A 33 12.51 9.98 5.91
C PHE A 33 13.80 9.43 6.51
N SER A 34 13.86 9.41 7.84
CA SER A 34 14.90 8.69 8.57
C SER A 34 14.26 7.79 9.62
N PRO A 35 14.51 6.47 9.59
CA PRO A 35 13.93 5.54 10.53
C PRO A 35 14.51 5.74 11.94
N ALA A 36 15.69 6.35 12.07
CA ALA A 36 16.30 6.67 13.36
C ALA A 36 15.54 7.76 14.13
N THR A 37 14.92 8.70 13.42
CA THR A 37 14.28 9.87 14.03
C THR A 37 12.76 9.84 13.99
N THR A 38 12.16 8.91 13.24
CA THR A 38 10.70 8.83 13.06
C THR A 38 10.15 7.50 13.54
N THR A 39 8.94 7.52 14.11
CA THR A 39 8.19 6.31 14.40
C THR A 39 7.43 5.89 13.15
N LEU A 40 7.77 4.73 12.59
CA LEU A 40 7.09 4.20 11.42
C LEU A 40 5.75 3.56 11.83
N LEU A 41 4.63 4.05 11.29
CA LEU A 41 3.40 3.28 11.33
C LEU A 41 3.51 2.13 10.34
N VAL A 42 3.15 0.91 10.73
CA VAL A 42 3.15 -0.25 9.84
C VAL A 42 1.74 -0.80 9.78
N GLU A 43 1.20 -0.89 8.56
CA GLU A 43 -0.11 -1.46 8.35
C GLU A 43 -0.15 -2.91 8.81
N HIS A 44 -1.09 -3.21 9.70
CA HIS A 44 -1.23 -4.51 10.30
C HIS A 44 -2.71 -4.83 10.56
N ILE A 45 -3.08 -6.07 10.28
CA ILE A 45 -4.40 -6.63 10.59
C ILE A 45 -4.14 -7.89 11.44
N PRO A 46 -4.43 -7.87 12.75
CA PRO A 46 -4.18 -9.03 13.61
C PRO A 46 -5.02 -10.24 13.17
N GLU A 47 -4.45 -11.45 13.21
CA GLU A 47 -5.13 -12.66 12.72
C GLU A 47 -6.52 -12.87 13.36
N LYS A 48 -6.62 -12.51 14.65
CA LYS A 48 -7.81 -12.68 15.51
C LYS A 48 -8.96 -11.71 15.20
N THR A 49 -8.77 -10.75 14.29
CA THR A 49 -9.87 -9.84 13.91
C THR A 49 -10.85 -10.54 12.96
N THR A 50 -12.07 -10.80 13.46
CA THR A 50 -13.17 -11.28 12.63
C THR A 50 -13.63 -10.15 11.71
N PRO A 51 -13.62 -10.33 10.37
CA PRO A 51 -14.13 -9.30 9.47
C PRO A 51 -15.63 -9.08 9.74
N LYS A 52 -16.06 -7.82 9.86
CA LYS A 52 -17.48 -7.50 9.80
C LYS A 52 -17.93 -7.72 8.36
N SER A 53 -18.89 -8.62 8.16
CA SER A 53 -19.31 -9.15 6.85
C SER A 53 -19.76 -8.08 5.83
N SER A 54 -19.99 -6.84 6.26
CA SER A 54 -20.45 -5.73 5.43
C SER A 54 -19.34 -4.84 4.86
N GLU A 55 -18.06 -5.02 5.23
CA GLU A 55 -17.00 -4.04 4.90
C GLU A 55 -16.13 -4.41 3.68
N ASN A 56 -16.30 -5.57 3.05
CA ASN A 56 -15.31 -6.05 2.08
C ASN A 56 -15.93 -6.80 0.89
N SER A 57 -16.61 -6.09 -0.02
CA SER A 57 -16.84 -6.60 -1.37
C SER A 57 -15.74 -6.10 -2.30
N GLY A 58 -14.95 -7.01 -2.88
CA GLY A 58 -14.04 -6.71 -3.98
C GLY A 58 -12.55 -6.80 -3.63
N TYR A 59 -11.79 -5.88 -4.20
CA TYR A 59 -10.33 -5.86 -4.21
C TYR A 59 -9.69 -5.75 -2.81
N ASP A 60 -10.32 -5.00 -1.92
CA ASP A 60 -9.85 -4.79 -0.54
C ASP A 60 -10.01 -6.05 0.33
N ALA A 61 -10.95 -6.94 -0.02
CA ALA A 61 -11.16 -8.20 0.68
C ALA A 61 -9.94 -9.13 0.58
N TRP A 62 -9.26 -9.13 -0.58
CA TRP A 62 -8.06 -9.93 -0.80
C TRP A 62 -6.88 -9.38 -0.02
N THR A 63 -6.67 -8.06 -0.06
CA THR A 63 -5.63 -7.40 0.74
C THR A 63 -5.83 -7.74 2.22
N TYR A 64 -7.05 -7.55 2.71
CA TYR A 64 -7.42 -7.83 4.09
C TYR A 64 -7.17 -9.30 4.46
N TYR A 65 -7.63 -10.26 3.64
CA TYR A 65 -7.46 -11.69 3.90
C TYR A 65 -5.97 -12.07 4.04
N PHE A 66 -5.14 -11.64 3.09
CA PHE A 66 -3.72 -11.99 3.09
C PHE A 66 -2.94 -11.27 4.17
N MET A 67 -3.19 -9.98 4.40
CA MET A 67 -2.59 -9.22 5.51
C MET A 67 -2.94 -9.87 6.85
N ARG A 68 -4.21 -10.20 7.07
CA ARG A 68 -4.68 -10.87 8.29
C ARG A 68 -4.01 -12.23 8.51
N LYS A 69 -3.98 -13.08 7.48
CA LYS A 69 -3.38 -14.42 7.54
C LYS A 69 -1.89 -14.37 7.90
N ASN A 70 -1.20 -13.27 7.59
CA ASN A 70 0.23 -13.11 7.83
C ASN A 70 0.54 -12.13 8.96
N GLY A 71 -0.47 -11.55 9.65
CA GLY A 71 -0.27 -10.47 10.62
C GLY A 71 0.74 -10.81 11.71
N ASP A 72 0.56 -11.94 12.39
CA ASP A 72 1.47 -12.42 13.43
C ASP A 72 2.91 -12.65 12.92
N GLU A 73 3.07 -13.12 11.67
CA GLU A 73 4.39 -13.28 11.06
C GLU A 73 5.02 -11.94 10.68
N MET A 74 4.22 -10.99 10.22
CA MET A 74 4.66 -9.62 9.92
C MET A 74 5.16 -8.92 11.18
N GLU A 75 4.40 -9.01 12.28
CA GLU A 75 4.79 -8.46 13.58
C GLU A 75 6.10 -9.08 14.08
N LYS A 76 6.21 -10.41 14.10
CA LYS A 76 7.44 -11.11 14.50
C LYS A 76 8.64 -10.70 13.62
N TYR A 77 8.41 -10.50 12.32
CA TYR A 77 9.46 -10.06 11.42
C TYR A 77 9.93 -8.64 11.72
N LEU A 78 9.02 -7.69 12.00
CA LEU A 78 9.37 -6.33 12.42
C LEU A 78 10.20 -6.34 13.70
N GLN A 79 9.72 -7.01 14.74
CA GLN A 79 10.40 -7.11 16.03
C GLN A 79 11.86 -7.57 15.88
N LYS A 80 12.12 -8.49 14.95
CA LYS A 80 13.45 -9.04 14.71
C LYS A 80 14.32 -8.21 13.77
N ASN A 81 13.74 -7.52 12.78
CA ASN A 81 14.51 -6.96 11.64
C ASN A 81 14.40 -5.45 11.47
N TYR A 82 13.53 -4.78 12.22
CA TYR A 82 13.38 -3.34 12.20
C TYR A 82 13.84 -2.75 13.54
N PRO A 83 15.09 -2.30 13.67
CA PRO A 83 15.67 -1.90 14.96
C PRO A 83 15.21 -0.53 15.47
N TYR A 84 14.29 0.12 14.75
CA TYR A 84 13.82 1.47 15.03
C TYR A 84 12.40 1.47 15.59
N LYS A 85 11.93 2.63 16.03
CA LYS A 85 10.58 2.77 16.59
C LYS A 85 9.52 2.52 15.51
N TYR A 86 8.55 1.68 15.83
CA TYR A 86 7.38 1.45 14.97
C TYR A 86 6.12 1.26 15.81
N GLN A 87 4.96 1.43 15.18
CA GLN A 87 3.65 1.11 15.73
C GLN A 87 2.83 0.35 14.69
N LEU A 88 2.11 -0.68 15.13
CA LEU A 88 1.18 -1.40 14.28
C LEU A 88 -0.14 -0.65 14.25
N ALA A 89 -0.65 -0.38 13.06
CA ALA A 89 -1.89 0.35 12.87
C ALA A 89 -2.72 -0.27 11.75
N THR A 90 -4.05 -0.20 11.86
CA THR A 90 -4.93 -0.55 10.75
C THR A 90 -4.87 0.51 9.65
N GLN A 91 -5.25 0.14 8.43
CA GLN A 91 -5.30 1.08 7.32
C GLN A 91 -6.21 2.29 7.63
N LYS A 92 -7.35 2.05 8.30
CA LYS A 92 -8.24 3.12 8.76
C LYS A 92 -7.53 4.10 9.70
N GLU A 93 -6.79 3.60 10.68
CA GLU A 93 -6.06 4.44 11.64
C GLU A 93 -4.96 5.26 10.97
N ILE A 94 -4.33 4.74 9.92
CA ILE A 94 -3.31 5.44 9.14
C ILE A 94 -3.90 6.60 8.34
N TYR A 95 -5.05 6.40 7.68
CA TYR A 95 -5.68 7.40 6.82
C TYR A 95 -6.61 8.38 7.53
N THR A 96 -6.90 8.16 8.82
CA THR A 96 -7.79 9.02 9.62
C THR A 96 -7.06 9.65 10.80
N ASP A 97 -7.67 10.68 11.39
CA ASP A 97 -7.20 11.35 12.61
C ASP A 97 -7.55 10.50 13.84
N SER A 98 -6.89 9.35 13.96
CA SER A 98 -7.08 8.34 15.01
C SER A 98 -6.12 8.57 16.20
N ALA A 99 -5.81 7.51 16.98
CA ALA A 99 -4.80 7.52 18.05
C ALA A 99 -3.40 7.98 17.59
N TYR A 100 -3.17 8.09 16.29
CA TYR A 100 -1.93 8.57 15.67
C TYR A 100 -2.09 10.00 15.09
N ASN A 101 -2.87 10.86 15.72
CA ASN A 101 -3.12 12.24 15.27
C ASN A 101 -1.87 13.14 15.27
N ASP A 102 -0.86 12.84 16.09
CA ASP A 102 0.42 13.54 16.04
C ASP A 102 1.20 13.18 14.76
N ALA A 103 0.91 13.94 13.71
CA ALA A 103 1.53 13.76 12.41
C ALA A 103 3.03 14.14 12.39
N LYS A 104 3.58 14.76 13.44
CA LYS A 104 5.03 14.96 13.56
C LYS A 104 5.72 13.67 14.00
N THR A 105 5.16 12.99 15.00
CA THR A 105 5.68 11.70 15.48
C THR A 105 5.39 10.56 14.50
N TYR A 106 4.18 10.57 13.92
CA TYR A 106 3.64 9.52 13.06
C TYR A 106 3.46 9.98 11.62
N ARG A 107 4.45 10.71 11.07
CA ARG A 107 4.35 11.25 9.70
C ARG A 107 4.25 10.17 8.64
N TYR A 108 5.04 9.11 8.77
CA TYR A 108 5.21 8.12 7.72
C TYR A 108 4.58 6.77 8.10
N ALA A 109 3.93 6.15 7.12
CA ALA A 109 3.35 4.82 7.25
C ALA A 109 3.86 3.89 6.14
N LEU A 110 4.19 2.65 6.49
CA LEU A 110 4.40 1.54 5.56
C LEU A 110 3.07 0.82 5.36
N VAL A 111 2.53 0.93 4.16
CA VAL A 111 1.16 0.49 3.83
C VAL A 111 1.18 -0.44 2.63
N ALA A 112 0.22 -1.36 2.61
CA ALA A 112 0.05 -2.35 1.56
C ALA A 112 -1.07 -1.92 0.60
N THR A 113 -0.84 -2.15 -0.69
CA THR A 113 -1.88 -2.13 -1.73
C THR A 113 -1.74 -3.38 -2.57
N LEU A 114 -2.79 -3.70 -3.31
CA LEU A 114 -2.66 -4.59 -4.45
C LEU A 114 -2.34 -3.73 -5.69
N ILE A 115 -1.89 -4.38 -6.77
CA ILE A 115 -1.90 -3.82 -8.13
C ILE A 115 -3.25 -4.15 -8.79
N PRO A 116 -3.96 -3.20 -9.43
CA PRO A 116 -5.21 -3.51 -10.09
C PRO A 116 -4.98 -4.52 -11.22
N VAL A 117 -5.91 -5.45 -11.44
CA VAL A 117 -5.76 -6.51 -12.46
C VAL A 117 -5.51 -5.91 -13.85
N ASP A 118 -6.11 -4.76 -14.15
CA ASP A 118 -5.90 -4.06 -15.42
C ASP A 118 -4.45 -3.57 -15.63
N ASN A 119 -3.72 -3.39 -14.53
CA ASN A 119 -2.31 -2.99 -14.52
C ASN A 119 -1.36 -4.19 -14.50
N TYR A 120 -1.88 -5.42 -14.62
CA TYR A 120 -1.03 -6.61 -14.73
C TYR A 120 -0.35 -6.62 -16.09
N MET A 121 0.87 -7.16 -16.14
CA MET A 121 1.55 -7.40 -17.41
C MET A 121 0.71 -8.38 -18.25
N LYS A 122 0.49 -8.01 -19.50
CA LYS A 122 -0.25 -8.83 -20.48
C LYS A 122 0.69 -9.19 -21.62
N TYR A 123 0.51 -10.39 -22.17
CA TYR A 123 1.23 -10.86 -23.35
C TYR A 123 0.21 -11.41 -24.36
N MET A 124 0.54 -11.35 -25.65
CA MET A 124 -0.28 -12.00 -26.66
C MET A 124 0.10 -13.48 -26.79
N GLN A 125 -0.88 -14.36 -26.65
CA GLN A 125 -0.77 -15.78 -26.97
C GLN A 125 -1.90 -16.15 -27.93
N ASN A 126 -1.57 -16.61 -29.13
CA ASN A 126 -2.54 -17.01 -30.16
C ASN A 126 -3.57 -15.91 -30.49
N GLY A 127 -3.14 -14.65 -30.58
CA GLY A 127 -4.01 -13.51 -30.87
C GLY A 127 -4.91 -13.06 -29.70
N GLN A 128 -4.79 -13.67 -28.52
CA GLN A 128 -5.51 -13.29 -27.32
C GLN A 128 -4.56 -12.67 -26.29
N TRP A 129 -4.95 -11.55 -25.69
CA TRP A 129 -4.24 -10.97 -24.56
C TRP A 129 -4.45 -11.84 -23.32
N LYS A 130 -3.37 -12.40 -22.79
CA LYS A 130 -3.34 -13.15 -21.55
C LYS A 130 -2.53 -12.43 -20.50
N MET A 131 -2.93 -12.58 -19.24
CA MET A 131 -2.16 -12.05 -18.12
C MET A 131 -0.93 -12.92 -17.88
N THR A 132 0.24 -12.30 -17.67
CA THR A 132 1.46 -13.03 -17.27
C THR A 132 1.36 -13.59 -15.86
N ASN A 133 0.41 -13.09 -15.06
CA ASN A 133 0.20 -13.49 -13.68
C ASN A 133 -1.28 -13.35 -13.31
N ASN A 134 -1.89 -14.41 -12.78
CA ASN A 134 -3.28 -14.37 -12.29
C ASN A 134 -3.37 -14.11 -10.78
N GLN A 135 -2.23 -14.03 -10.10
CA GLN A 135 -2.17 -13.87 -8.66
C GLN A 135 -2.21 -12.39 -8.23
N PRO A 136 -2.78 -12.09 -7.05
CA PRO A 136 -2.72 -10.76 -6.45
C PRO A 136 -1.26 -10.30 -6.30
N ILE A 137 -0.91 -9.13 -6.83
CA ILE A 137 0.42 -8.55 -6.62
C ILE A 137 0.32 -7.51 -5.53
N PHE A 138 0.96 -7.78 -4.39
CA PHE A 138 1.06 -6.84 -3.27
C PHE A 138 2.16 -5.83 -3.53
N GLN A 139 1.95 -4.59 -3.15
CA GLN A 139 2.94 -3.51 -3.15
C GLN A 139 2.99 -2.90 -1.75
N TYR A 140 4.20 -2.58 -1.29
CA TYR A 140 4.40 -1.79 -0.08
C TYR A 140 5.02 -0.45 -0.43
N TYR A 141 4.50 0.62 0.15
CA TYR A 141 4.93 1.99 -0.10
C TYR A 141 5.03 2.76 1.22
N ILE A 142 5.81 3.86 1.20
CA ILE A 142 5.71 4.88 2.23
C ILE A 142 4.58 5.83 1.86
N PHE A 143 3.70 6.06 2.82
CA PHE A 143 2.70 7.12 2.80
C PHE A 143 3.10 8.23 3.77
N ASP A 144 3.25 9.45 3.26
CA ASP A 144 3.40 10.66 4.07
C ASP A 144 2.02 11.19 4.42
N ARG A 145 1.65 11.06 5.69
CA ARG A 145 0.34 11.43 6.23
C ARG A 145 0.14 12.94 6.29
N VAL A 146 1.23 13.72 6.41
CA VAL A 146 1.16 15.19 6.46
C VAL A 146 0.89 15.73 5.06
N GLU A 147 1.69 15.32 4.09
CA GLU A 147 1.59 15.80 2.71
C GLU A 147 0.53 15.07 1.87
N LYS A 148 0.02 13.95 2.41
CA LYS A 148 -0.88 13.01 1.73
C LYS A 148 -0.29 12.51 0.41
N ILE A 149 1.02 12.20 0.44
CA ILE A 149 1.79 11.70 -0.69
C ILE A 149 2.05 10.21 -0.53
N THR A 150 1.73 9.43 -1.55
CA THR A 150 2.18 8.04 -1.68
C THR A 150 3.45 8.00 -2.52
N TYR A 151 4.52 7.47 -1.94
CA TYR A 151 5.80 7.30 -2.63
C TYR A 151 5.78 6.05 -3.51
N ALA A 152 6.74 5.95 -4.43
CA ALA A 152 6.88 4.80 -5.29
C ALA A 152 7.05 3.52 -4.45
N PRO A 153 6.52 2.36 -4.91
CA PRO A 153 6.58 1.12 -4.15
C PRO A 153 8.02 0.76 -3.77
N LEU A 154 8.24 0.52 -2.47
CA LEU A 154 9.48 -0.06 -1.95
C LEU A 154 9.66 -1.48 -2.47
N SER A 155 8.58 -2.24 -2.54
CA SER A 155 8.59 -3.63 -2.97
C SER A 155 7.26 -4.02 -3.61
N LYS A 156 7.29 -5.12 -4.37
CA LYS A 156 6.10 -5.76 -4.94
C LYS A 156 6.24 -7.28 -4.82
N GLY A 157 5.18 -8.07 -4.75
CA GLY A 157 5.27 -9.54 -4.69
C GLY A 157 3.97 -10.24 -5.10
N SER A 158 4.05 -11.13 -6.09
CA SER A 158 2.92 -11.94 -6.58
C SER A 158 2.53 -13.03 -5.59
N SER A 159 1.32 -13.02 -5.02
CA SER A 159 0.83 -13.92 -3.96
C SER A 159 1.71 -14.02 -2.71
N LEU A 160 2.79 -13.25 -2.62
CA LEU A 160 3.79 -13.33 -1.58
C LEU A 160 3.79 -12.02 -0.78
N VAL A 161 2.68 -11.77 -0.08
CA VAL A 161 2.53 -10.59 0.78
C VAL A 161 3.70 -10.47 1.77
N MET A 162 4.14 -11.58 2.37
CA MET A 162 5.29 -11.61 3.26
C MET A 162 6.60 -11.29 2.56
N TRP A 163 6.79 -11.74 1.31
CA TRP A 163 8.01 -11.40 0.58
C TRP A 163 8.08 -9.90 0.29
N ALA A 164 6.97 -9.33 -0.22
CA ALA A 164 6.87 -7.90 -0.46
C ALA A 164 7.10 -7.13 0.86
N PHE A 165 6.46 -7.55 1.95
CA PHE A 165 6.62 -6.94 3.26
C PHE A 165 8.08 -6.91 3.73
N LYS A 166 8.75 -8.08 3.75
CA LYS A 166 10.15 -8.20 4.19
C LYS A 166 11.08 -7.28 3.40
N GLN A 167 10.88 -7.19 2.08
CA GLN A 167 11.67 -6.28 1.23
C GLN A 167 11.35 -4.80 1.51
N GLY A 168 10.09 -4.46 1.79
CA GLY A 168 9.66 -3.12 2.18
C GLY A 168 10.32 -2.67 3.47
N VAL A 169 10.22 -3.50 4.52
CA VAL A 169 10.88 -3.27 5.82
C VAL A 169 12.39 -3.12 5.67
N ARG A 170 13.04 -4.01 4.91
CA ARG A 170 14.50 -3.96 4.70
C ARG A 170 14.97 -2.67 3.99
N LYS A 171 14.15 -2.12 3.10
CA LYS A 171 14.48 -0.85 2.42
C LYS A 171 14.22 0.33 3.33
N ALA A 172 13.09 0.34 4.03
CA ALA A 172 12.77 1.39 5.00
C ALA A 172 13.83 1.47 6.12
N SER A 173 14.33 0.33 6.60
CA SER A 173 15.37 0.30 7.65
C SER A 173 16.75 0.77 7.19
N LYS A 174 16.96 1.00 5.89
CA LYS A 174 18.25 1.41 5.30
C LYS A 174 18.21 2.83 4.74
N ALA A 175 17.12 3.55 4.97
CA ALA A 175 17.05 4.95 4.58
C ALA A 175 17.95 5.76 5.52
N GLU A 176 18.96 6.42 4.96
CA GLU A 176 19.89 7.32 5.63
C GLU A 176 19.68 8.75 5.13
#